data_AF-A0A1I0I5E3-F1
#
_entry.id   AF-A0A1I0I5E3-F1
#
_cell.length_a   1.000
_cell.length_b   1.000
_cell.length_c   1.000
_cell.angle_alpha   90.00
_cell.angle_beta   90.00
_cell.angle_gamma   90.00
#
_symmetry.space_group_name_H-M   'P 1'
#
loop_
_entity.id
_entity.type
_entity.pdbx_description
1 polymer ?
#
loop_
_entity_poly.entity_id
_entity_poly.type
_entity_poly.pdbx_seq_one_letter_code
_entity_poly.pdbx_strand_id
1 'polypeptide(L)'
;MDEYQQTIRTLSDRIVVAQTPIRILDAVKWDDNIRKTFLDGKGKHLPEVDRAYYENRPLGFDSGAVKLEFQNIERDITRQLGQFNPVGQIMRRMCKEYRMVIRMLEARGTPDFGLISQELYGAASDAFHAGDPTLSDLGMMLSDYLNNIAGRGDLKDEPKILTAKDAVAMLQTRLNRTFGEAEETIRVFESDGIVADAAAGADYIKIRSDAMFNERDVRALEVHEGLVHVGTTLNGQNQPICTFLSKGPPSSTVTQEGLAILMEIIGFASYPSRLRKLTNRTRAIHMAEEGADFLQVFDFYREQGFGMSESYGNASRVFRGSVPNGLPFTKDLSYLKGFIMVYNYIQLAVRKGKLEQVPLLFCGKTTLEDMRTLRQLVDEGLVVPPKYLPDQFRDMNALSAWMCFSNFLNHLSLDRIEADYSNIL
;
A
#
# COMPACT_ATOMS: atom_id res chain seq x y z
N MET A 1 10.98 -32.34 2.86
CA MET A 1 10.52 -31.58 4.04
C MET A 1 10.53 -32.52 5.23
N ASP A 2 11.01 -32.05 6.37
CA ASP A 2 10.83 -32.77 7.64
C ASP A 2 9.43 -32.50 8.25
N GLU A 3 9.11 -33.14 9.38
CA GLU A 3 7.81 -33.02 10.06
C GLU A 3 7.53 -31.59 10.53
N TYR A 4 8.55 -30.87 10.99
CA TYR A 4 8.44 -29.49 11.45
C TYR A 4 8.10 -28.55 10.29
N GLN A 5 8.81 -28.68 9.17
CA GLN A 5 8.54 -27.98 7.92
C GLN A 5 7.14 -28.27 7.38
N GLN A 6 6.72 -29.54 7.40
CA GLN A 6 5.38 -29.94 6.96
C GLN A 6 4.28 -29.31 7.83
N THR A 7 4.53 -29.20 9.14
CA THR A 7 3.61 -28.56 10.09
C THR A 7 3.46 -27.07 9.77
N ILE A 8 4.57 -26.35 9.58
CA ILE A 8 4.57 -24.93 9.20
C ILE A 8 3.81 -24.74 7.89
N ARG A 9 4.13 -25.54 6.87
CA ARG A 9 3.49 -25.46 5.56
C ARG A 9 1.99 -25.66 5.64
N THR A 10 1.53 -26.66 6.39
CA THR A 10 0.11 -26.96 6.56
C THR A 10 -0.65 -25.81 7.23
N LEU A 11 -0.09 -25.23 8.30
CA LEU A 11 -0.69 -24.08 9.00
C LEU A 11 -0.68 -22.83 8.12
N SER A 12 0.40 -22.62 7.39
CA SER A 12 0.59 -21.54 6.43
C SER A 12 -0.45 -21.59 5.31
N ASP A 13 -0.67 -22.76 4.70
CA ASP A 13 -1.67 -22.96 3.64
C ASP A 13 -3.10 -22.69 4.14
N ARG A 14 -3.40 -23.05 5.40
CA ARG A 14 -4.71 -22.72 6.01
C ARG A 14 -4.94 -21.22 6.12
N ILE A 15 -3.91 -20.42 6.45
CA ILE A 15 -4.01 -18.95 6.45
C ILE A 15 -4.31 -18.42 5.05
N VAL A 16 -3.61 -18.94 4.03
CA VAL A 16 -3.79 -18.56 2.63
C VAL A 16 -5.25 -18.81 2.18
N VAL A 17 -5.80 -19.97 2.54
CA VAL A 17 -7.19 -20.35 2.24
C VAL A 17 -8.17 -19.45 2.99
N ALA A 18 -8.02 -19.30 4.31
CA ALA A 18 -8.93 -18.52 5.15
C ALA A 18 -8.98 -17.03 4.77
N GLN A 19 -7.87 -16.48 4.25
CA GLN A 19 -7.81 -15.09 3.79
C GLN A 19 -8.54 -14.86 2.47
N THR A 20 -8.59 -15.85 1.59
CA THR A 20 -9.05 -15.71 0.19
C THR A 20 -10.40 -14.99 0.00
N PRO A 21 -11.46 -15.22 0.81
CA PRO A 21 -12.72 -14.49 0.68
C PRO A 21 -12.65 -13.00 1.09
N ILE A 22 -11.62 -12.59 1.84
CA ILE A 22 -11.52 -11.23 2.40
C ILE A 22 -11.03 -10.26 1.33
N ARG A 23 -11.97 -9.55 0.70
CA ARG A 23 -11.71 -8.50 -0.29
C ARG A 23 -12.04 -7.13 0.30
N ILE A 24 -11.11 -6.53 1.05
CA ILE A 24 -11.33 -5.28 1.80
C ILE A 24 -11.89 -4.17 0.90
N LEU A 25 -11.22 -3.89 -0.23
CA LEU A 25 -11.61 -2.78 -1.11
C LEU A 25 -12.98 -2.99 -1.75
N ASP A 26 -13.34 -4.23 -2.07
CA ASP A 26 -14.67 -4.57 -2.60
C ASP A 26 -15.75 -4.47 -1.53
N ALA A 27 -15.43 -4.80 -0.28
CA ALA A 27 -16.36 -4.72 0.84
C ALA A 27 -16.64 -3.27 1.27
N VAL A 28 -15.71 -2.34 1.10
CA VAL A 28 -15.89 -0.94 1.58
C VAL A 28 -16.41 0.01 0.50
N LYS A 29 -16.30 -0.34 -0.79
CA LYS A 29 -16.65 0.59 -1.88
C LYS A 29 -18.13 1.00 -1.85
N TRP A 30 -18.37 2.27 -2.19
CA TRP A 30 -19.69 2.74 -2.54
C TRP A 30 -20.01 2.37 -3.99
N ASP A 31 -21.30 2.26 -4.30
CA ASP A 31 -21.72 1.92 -5.65
C ASP A 31 -21.71 3.12 -6.60
N ASP A 32 -21.88 2.81 -7.89
CA ASP A 32 -21.86 3.82 -8.93
C ASP A 32 -23.06 4.77 -8.89
N ASN A 33 -24.17 4.38 -8.26
CA ASN A 33 -25.33 5.25 -8.10
C ASN A 33 -25.04 6.38 -7.12
N ILE A 34 -24.30 6.13 -6.03
CA ILE A 34 -23.85 7.17 -5.10
C ILE A 34 -23.00 8.21 -5.86
N ARG A 35 -22.06 7.75 -6.69
CA ARG A 35 -21.23 8.63 -7.54
C ARG A 35 -22.09 9.43 -8.51
N LYS A 36 -22.96 8.77 -9.26
CA LYS A 36 -23.81 9.40 -10.27
C LYS A 36 -24.69 10.48 -9.65
N THR A 37 -25.39 10.16 -8.57
CA THR A 37 -26.28 11.09 -7.86
C THR A 37 -25.53 12.30 -7.33
N PHE A 38 -24.34 12.11 -6.74
CA PHE A 38 -23.51 13.21 -6.25
C PHE A 38 -23.06 14.15 -7.39
N LEU A 39 -22.62 13.58 -8.51
CA LEU A 39 -22.15 14.35 -9.67
C LEU A 39 -23.31 15.07 -10.39
N ASP A 40 -24.46 14.42 -10.55
CA ASP A 40 -25.68 15.03 -11.11
C ASP A 40 -26.18 16.18 -10.21
N GLY A 41 -26.05 16.02 -8.89
CA GLY A 41 -26.26 17.05 -7.87
C GLY A 41 -25.18 18.13 -7.81
N LYS A 42 -24.18 18.10 -8.70
CA LYS A 42 -23.05 19.04 -8.79
C LYS A 42 -22.25 19.18 -7.49
N GLY A 43 -22.17 18.10 -6.71
CA GLY A 43 -21.41 18.05 -5.46
C GLY A 43 -21.92 18.97 -4.35
N LYS A 44 -23.23 19.25 -4.31
CA LYS A 44 -23.83 20.17 -3.33
C LYS A 44 -24.44 19.50 -2.10
N HIS A 45 -24.55 18.18 -2.12
CA HIS A 45 -25.20 17.39 -1.09
C HIS A 45 -24.30 16.23 -0.68
N LEU A 46 -24.36 15.85 0.60
CA LEU A 46 -23.64 14.69 1.08
C LEU A 46 -24.10 13.43 0.32
N PRO A 47 -23.18 12.51 -0.01
CA PRO A 47 -23.55 11.19 -0.54
C PRO A 47 -24.56 10.49 0.39
N GLU A 48 -25.60 9.86 -0.17
CA GLU A 48 -26.63 9.17 0.62
C GLU A 48 -26.13 7.79 1.08
N VAL A 49 -25.19 7.79 2.03
CA VAL A 49 -24.61 6.58 2.62
C VAL A 49 -24.73 6.65 4.13
N ASP A 50 -25.54 5.78 4.71
CA ASP A 50 -25.70 5.61 6.14
C ASP A 50 -25.40 4.16 6.56
N ARG A 51 -25.74 3.80 7.80
CA ARG A 51 -25.60 2.41 8.27
C ARG A 51 -26.52 1.45 7.49
N ALA A 52 -27.74 1.87 7.15
CA ALA A 52 -28.70 1.05 6.44
C ALA A 52 -28.21 0.70 5.02
N TYR A 53 -27.46 1.58 4.37
CA TYR A 53 -26.76 1.29 3.12
C TYR A 53 -25.88 0.03 3.22
N TYR A 54 -25.15 -0.13 4.33
CA TYR A 54 -24.26 -1.27 4.55
C TYR A 54 -25.00 -2.53 5.02
N GLU A 55 -26.06 -2.38 5.82
CA GLU A 55 -26.90 -3.50 6.25
C GLU A 55 -27.61 -4.17 5.06
N ASN A 56 -27.98 -3.39 4.04
CA ASN A 56 -28.52 -3.89 2.78
C ASN A 56 -27.45 -4.45 1.82
N ARG A 57 -26.16 -4.41 2.21
CA ARG A 57 -25.01 -4.89 1.43
C ARG A 57 -24.13 -5.80 2.28
N PRO A 58 -24.60 -7.02 2.58
CA PRO A 58 -23.87 -7.96 3.41
C PRO A 58 -22.51 -8.29 2.81
N LEU A 59 -21.60 -8.76 3.65
CA LEU A 59 -20.29 -9.22 3.19
C LEU A 59 -20.45 -10.42 2.26
N GLY A 60 -19.61 -10.52 1.23
CA GLY A 60 -19.62 -11.62 0.26
C GLY A 60 -19.14 -12.97 0.82
N PHE A 61 -19.04 -13.11 2.14
CA PHE A 61 -18.57 -14.30 2.85
C PHE A 61 -19.16 -14.36 4.27
N ASP A 62 -19.19 -15.55 4.86
CA ASP A 62 -19.58 -15.75 6.26
C ASP A 62 -18.46 -15.24 7.20
N SER A 63 -18.64 -14.02 7.73
CA SER A 63 -17.68 -13.39 8.62
C SER A 63 -17.49 -14.15 9.94
N GLY A 64 -18.54 -14.80 10.45
CA GLY A 64 -18.50 -15.60 11.66
C GLY A 64 -17.63 -16.84 11.48
N ALA A 65 -17.87 -17.59 10.41
CA ALA A 65 -17.11 -18.79 10.07
C ALA A 65 -15.62 -18.48 9.80
N VAL A 66 -15.32 -17.42 9.04
CA VAL A 66 -13.92 -17.06 8.72
C VAL A 66 -13.18 -16.57 9.97
N LYS A 67 -13.81 -15.78 10.86
CA LYS A 67 -13.21 -15.41 12.16
C LYS A 67 -12.90 -16.63 13.02
N LEU A 68 -13.82 -17.59 13.07
CA LEU A 68 -13.63 -18.83 13.82
C LEU A 68 -12.47 -19.65 13.25
N GLU A 69 -12.35 -19.73 11.92
CA GLU A 69 -11.23 -20.45 11.29
C GLU A 69 -9.88 -19.80 11.64
N PHE A 70 -9.74 -18.48 11.57
CA PHE A 70 -8.50 -17.82 12.00
C PHE A 70 -8.19 -18.05 13.49
N GLN A 71 -9.21 -18.09 14.35
CA GLN A 71 -9.03 -18.43 15.77
C GLN A 71 -8.57 -19.89 15.96
N ASN A 72 -9.11 -20.82 15.18
CA ASN A 72 -8.69 -22.22 15.21
C ASN A 72 -7.24 -22.38 14.72
N ILE A 73 -6.88 -21.71 13.62
CA ILE A 73 -5.51 -21.68 13.11
C ILE A 73 -4.54 -21.13 14.17
N GLU A 74 -4.88 -20.00 14.82
CA GLU A 74 -4.06 -19.38 15.88
C GLU A 74 -3.81 -20.36 17.05
N ARG A 75 -4.85 -21.08 17.48
CA ARG A 75 -4.75 -22.09 18.53
C ARG A 75 -3.89 -23.27 18.10
N ASP A 76 -4.07 -23.75 16.88
CA ASP A 76 -3.31 -24.87 16.32
C ASP A 76 -1.84 -24.53 16.12
N ILE A 77 -1.51 -23.31 15.72
CA ILE A 77 -0.12 -22.80 15.68
C ILE A 77 0.51 -22.91 17.07
N THR A 78 -0.19 -22.43 18.11
CA THR A 78 0.33 -22.48 19.48
C THR A 78 0.48 -23.92 19.97
N ARG A 79 -0.47 -24.79 19.65
CA ARG A 79 -0.44 -26.21 20.05
C ARG A 79 0.68 -27.00 19.37
N GLN A 80 0.92 -26.76 18.09
CA GLN A 80 1.82 -27.59 17.28
C GLN A 80 3.25 -27.03 17.20
N LEU A 81 3.41 -25.70 17.15
CA LEU A 81 4.73 -25.05 17.07
C LEU A 81 5.20 -24.49 18.42
N GLY A 82 4.28 -24.32 19.37
CA GLY A 82 4.58 -23.73 20.69
C GLY A 82 4.47 -22.21 20.72
N GLN A 83 4.58 -21.65 21.92
CA GLN A 83 4.38 -20.20 22.14
C GLN A 83 5.52 -19.34 21.59
N PHE A 84 6.75 -19.83 21.62
CA PHE A 84 7.95 -19.04 21.32
C PHE A 84 8.52 -19.27 19.92
N ASN A 85 7.86 -20.09 19.10
CA ASN A 85 8.31 -20.37 17.76
C ASN A 85 8.25 -19.10 16.87
N PRO A 86 9.37 -18.68 16.24
CA PRO A 86 9.43 -17.41 15.51
C PRO A 86 8.45 -17.33 14.32
N VAL A 87 8.36 -18.36 13.48
CA VAL A 87 7.38 -18.36 12.37
C VAL A 87 5.93 -18.45 12.88
N GLY A 88 5.72 -19.18 13.99
CA GLY A 88 4.44 -19.21 14.68
C GLY A 88 4.00 -17.84 15.20
N GLN A 89 4.92 -16.98 15.66
CA GLN A 89 4.60 -15.62 16.09
C GLN A 89 4.07 -14.77 14.93
N ILE A 90 4.71 -14.84 13.76
CA ILE A 90 4.26 -14.14 12.54
C ILE A 90 2.86 -14.62 12.15
N MET A 91 2.68 -15.94 12.00
CA MET A 91 1.40 -16.51 11.58
C MET A 91 0.24 -16.18 12.54
N ARG A 92 0.48 -16.16 13.86
CA ARG A 92 -0.54 -15.74 14.83
C ARG A 92 -0.86 -14.24 14.75
N ARG A 93 0.14 -13.38 14.54
CA ARG A 93 -0.12 -11.95 14.31
C ARG A 93 -1.02 -11.77 13.10
N MET A 94 -0.72 -12.46 11.99
CA MET A 94 -1.57 -12.44 10.78
C MET A 94 -3.01 -12.88 11.07
N CYS A 95 -3.20 -13.96 11.84
CA CYS A 95 -4.55 -14.41 12.22
C CYS A 95 -5.32 -13.35 13.03
N LYS A 96 -4.65 -12.68 13.97
CA LYS A 96 -5.26 -11.59 14.76
C LYS A 96 -5.63 -10.40 13.88
N GLU A 97 -4.73 -9.99 13.00
CA GLU A 97 -4.95 -8.88 12.08
C GLU A 97 -6.11 -9.16 11.12
N TYR A 98 -6.21 -10.38 10.55
CA TYR A 98 -7.35 -10.74 9.71
C TYR A 98 -8.67 -10.77 10.49
N ARG A 99 -8.67 -11.23 11.75
CA ARG A 99 -9.86 -11.15 12.60
C ARG A 99 -10.26 -9.69 12.87
N MET A 100 -9.30 -8.79 13.06
CA MET A 100 -9.55 -7.35 13.19
C MET A 100 -10.08 -6.74 11.89
N VAL A 101 -9.53 -7.12 10.73
CA VAL A 101 -10.08 -6.71 9.43
C VAL A 101 -11.54 -7.14 9.29
N ILE A 102 -11.88 -8.38 9.67
CA ILE A 102 -13.28 -8.83 9.60
C ILE A 102 -14.17 -8.01 10.53
N ARG A 103 -13.72 -7.68 11.75
CA ARG A 103 -14.45 -6.80 12.67
C ARG A 103 -14.64 -5.40 12.07
N MET A 104 -13.61 -4.83 11.45
CA MET A 104 -13.71 -3.57 10.72
C MET A 104 -14.79 -3.65 9.65
N LEU A 105 -14.80 -4.71 8.83
CA LEU A 105 -15.78 -4.90 7.76
C LEU A 105 -17.23 -5.13 8.27
N GLU A 106 -17.39 -5.74 9.43
CA GLU A 106 -18.69 -5.87 10.12
C GLU A 106 -19.18 -4.54 10.69
N ALA A 107 -18.26 -3.63 11.04
CA ALA A 107 -18.55 -2.32 11.60
C ALA A 107 -18.82 -1.23 10.56
N ARG A 108 -18.88 -1.56 9.25
CA ARG A 108 -19.11 -0.57 8.18
C ARG A 108 -20.33 0.30 8.46
N GLY A 109 -20.19 1.61 8.23
CA GLY A 109 -21.23 2.61 8.52
C GLY A 109 -21.38 2.98 10.00
N THR A 110 -20.46 2.55 10.87
CA THR A 110 -20.41 2.91 12.29
C THR A 110 -19.05 3.54 12.66
N PRO A 111 -18.94 4.28 13.78
CA PRO A 111 -17.66 4.84 14.23
C PRO A 111 -16.56 3.78 14.42
N ASP A 112 -16.92 2.56 14.85
CA ASP A 112 -15.98 1.46 15.08
C ASP A 112 -15.20 1.08 13.81
N PHE A 113 -15.77 1.28 12.61
CA PHE A 113 -15.04 1.06 11.35
C PHE A 113 -13.77 1.92 11.29
N GLY A 114 -13.89 3.22 11.58
CA GLY A 114 -12.76 4.14 11.52
C GLY A 114 -11.76 3.91 12.65
N LEU A 115 -12.24 3.63 13.87
CA LEU A 115 -11.37 3.31 15.01
C LEU A 115 -10.54 2.04 14.76
N ILE A 116 -11.14 0.98 14.22
CA ILE A 116 -10.41 -0.23 13.87
C ILE A 116 -9.48 0.02 12.67
N SER A 117 -9.88 0.86 11.71
CA SER A 117 -9.00 1.26 10.61
C SER A 117 -7.74 1.95 11.14
N GLN A 118 -7.88 2.86 12.12
CA GLN A 118 -6.75 3.52 12.78
C GLN A 118 -5.85 2.52 13.49
N GLU A 119 -6.41 1.52 14.17
CA GLU A 119 -5.61 0.48 14.82
C GLU A 119 -4.83 -0.37 13.79
N LEU A 120 -5.41 -0.63 12.61
CA LEU A 120 -4.83 -1.46 11.57
C LEU A 120 -3.78 -0.74 10.70
N TYR A 121 -3.98 0.54 10.40
CA TYR A 121 -3.18 1.30 9.42
C TYR A 121 -2.46 2.52 10.03
N GLY A 122 -2.82 2.93 11.24
CA GLY A 122 -2.38 4.15 11.91
C GLY A 122 -3.36 5.32 11.74
N ALA A 123 -3.03 6.42 12.40
CA ALA A 123 -3.71 7.71 12.32
C ALA A 123 -2.78 8.78 11.73
N ALA A 124 -3.32 9.86 11.17
CA ALA A 124 -2.48 10.92 10.60
C ALA A 124 -1.73 11.70 11.70
N SER A 125 -2.23 11.65 12.93
CA SER A 125 -1.59 12.18 14.13
C SER A 125 -0.48 11.29 14.71
N ASP A 126 -0.21 10.11 14.12
CA ASP A 126 0.88 9.25 14.57
C ASP A 126 2.24 9.93 14.32
N ALA A 127 3.13 9.84 15.32
CA ALA A 127 4.55 10.17 15.19
C ALA A 127 5.41 8.90 15.31
N PHE A 128 6.59 8.90 14.69
CA PHE A 128 7.51 7.76 14.76
C PHE A 128 8.21 7.66 16.12
N HIS A 129 8.64 8.80 16.68
CA HIS A 129 9.21 8.92 18.01
C HIS A 129 8.56 10.06 18.79
N ALA A 130 8.72 10.03 20.12
CA ALA A 130 8.20 11.10 20.97
C ALA A 130 8.88 12.43 20.65
N GLY A 131 8.07 13.43 20.26
CA GLY A 131 8.53 14.76 19.87
C GLY A 131 8.88 14.92 18.39
N ASP A 132 8.81 13.85 17.60
CA ASP A 132 8.94 13.94 16.14
C ASP A 132 7.68 14.53 15.50
N PRO A 133 7.78 15.11 14.29
CA PRO A 133 6.62 15.48 13.49
C PRO A 133 5.67 14.30 13.25
N THR A 134 4.37 14.58 13.23
CA THR A 134 3.34 13.61 12.88
C THR A 134 3.36 13.28 11.38
N LEU A 135 2.68 12.20 10.96
CA LEU A 135 2.49 11.89 9.54
C LEU A 135 1.83 13.04 8.77
N SER A 136 0.89 13.75 9.41
CA SER A 136 0.27 14.96 8.86
C SER A 136 1.30 16.06 8.64
N ASP A 137 2.14 16.35 9.63
CA ASP A 137 3.19 17.39 9.53
C ASP A 137 4.18 17.08 8.40
N LEU A 138 4.61 15.82 8.29
CA LEU A 138 5.51 15.37 7.22
C LEU A 138 4.83 15.49 5.84
N GLY A 139 3.53 15.20 5.76
CA GLY A 139 2.74 15.40 4.55
C GLY A 139 2.63 16.87 4.13
N MET A 140 2.47 17.77 5.11
CA MET A 140 2.46 19.23 4.87
C MET A 140 3.82 19.74 4.40
N MET A 141 4.90 19.33 5.06
CA MET A 141 6.26 19.70 4.68
C MET A 141 6.58 19.30 3.23
N LEU A 142 6.24 18.07 2.83
CA LEU A 142 6.41 17.63 1.45
C LEU A 142 5.53 18.42 0.47
N SER A 143 4.31 18.77 0.88
CA SER A 143 3.41 19.60 0.07
C SER A 143 3.99 20.99 -0.17
N ASP A 144 4.63 21.61 0.83
CA ASP A 144 5.22 22.94 0.72
C ASP A 144 6.39 22.96 -0.26
N TYR A 145 7.28 21.95 -0.20
CA TYR A 145 8.33 21.79 -1.20
C TYR A 145 7.78 21.63 -2.62
N LEU A 146 6.69 20.87 -2.79
CA LEU A 146 6.05 20.72 -4.08
C LEU A 146 5.37 22.01 -4.56
N ASN A 147 4.91 22.88 -3.65
CA ASN A 147 4.30 24.17 -4.00
C ASN A 147 5.31 25.13 -4.63
N ASN A 148 6.56 25.11 -4.14
CA ASN A 148 7.64 25.94 -4.68
C ASN A 148 7.94 25.67 -6.16
N ILE A 149 7.61 24.48 -6.65
CA ILE A 149 7.83 24.08 -8.05
C ILE A 149 6.54 23.94 -8.87
N ALA A 150 5.36 24.15 -8.27
CA ALA A 150 4.07 23.85 -8.90
C ALA A 150 3.74 24.75 -10.12
N GLY A 151 4.27 25.97 -10.15
CA GLY A 151 4.05 26.93 -11.24
C GLY A 151 4.96 26.73 -12.46
N ARG A 152 5.90 25.78 -12.40
CA ARG A 152 6.92 25.57 -13.43
C ARG A 152 6.34 24.85 -14.66
N GLY A 153 6.40 25.53 -15.82
CA GLY A 153 5.85 25.01 -17.08
C GLY A 153 6.55 23.76 -17.62
N ASP A 154 7.85 23.60 -17.33
CA ASP A 154 8.69 22.45 -17.69
C ASP A 154 8.38 21.19 -16.87
N LEU A 155 7.62 21.32 -15.78
CA LEU A 155 7.18 20.21 -14.93
C LEU A 155 5.69 19.86 -15.14
N LYS A 156 5.05 20.38 -16.19
CA LYS A 156 3.67 20.04 -16.53
C LYS A 156 3.55 18.56 -16.88
N ASP A 157 2.47 17.95 -16.43
CA ASP A 157 2.14 16.58 -16.77
C ASP A 157 1.99 16.41 -18.28
N GLU A 158 2.59 15.34 -18.80
CA GLU A 158 2.41 14.93 -20.19
C GLU A 158 0.95 14.57 -20.46
N PRO A 159 0.42 14.91 -21.64
CA PRO A 159 -0.97 14.63 -21.97
C PRO A 159 -1.25 13.13 -21.94
N LYS A 160 -2.35 12.75 -21.30
CA LYS A 160 -2.82 11.37 -21.21
C LYS A 160 -3.50 10.97 -22.52
N ILE A 161 -2.72 10.47 -23.47
CA ILE A 161 -3.17 10.10 -24.83
C ILE A 161 -3.35 8.60 -25.05
N LEU A 162 -2.89 7.77 -24.10
CA LEU A 162 -2.98 6.31 -24.17
C LEU A 162 -4.30 5.85 -23.57
N THR A 163 -5.03 5.00 -24.29
CA THR A 163 -6.23 4.35 -23.77
C THR A 163 -5.86 3.24 -22.78
N ALA A 164 -6.86 2.70 -22.07
CA ALA A 164 -6.68 1.51 -21.24
C ALA A 164 -6.10 0.32 -22.04
N LYS A 165 -6.51 0.13 -23.30
CA LYS A 165 -5.98 -0.92 -24.19
C LYS A 165 -4.51 -0.73 -24.50
N ASP A 166 -4.10 0.50 -24.80
CA ASP A 166 -2.70 0.83 -25.06
C ASP A 166 -1.85 0.57 -23.81
N ALA A 167 -2.33 1.03 -22.66
CA ALA A 167 -1.68 0.80 -21.37
C ALA A 167 -1.55 -0.69 -21.03
N VAL A 168 -2.59 -1.49 -21.26
CA VAL A 168 -2.57 -2.96 -21.07
C VAL A 168 -1.49 -3.59 -21.95
N ALA A 169 -1.46 -3.30 -23.25
CA ALA A 169 -0.50 -3.88 -24.18
C ALA A 169 0.96 -3.50 -23.81
N MET A 170 1.19 -2.23 -23.48
CA MET A 170 2.49 -1.74 -23.05
C MET A 170 2.95 -2.39 -21.74
N LEU A 171 2.07 -2.41 -20.73
CA LEU A 171 2.38 -2.96 -19.42
C LEU A 171 2.63 -4.47 -19.48
N GLN A 172 1.79 -5.22 -20.21
CA GLN A 172 1.98 -6.66 -20.44
C GLN A 172 3.35 -6.94 -21.07
N THR A 173 3.71 -6.20 -22.12
CA THR A 173 5.02 -6.36 -22.79
C THR A 173 6.19 -6.13 -21.83
N ARG A 174 6.12 -5.10 -21.00
CA ARG A 174 7.18 -4.78 -20.03
C ARG A 174 7.26 -5.85 -18.93
N LEU A 175 6.14 -6.31 -18.39
CA LEU A 175 6.11 -7.33 -17.35
C LEU A 175 6.57 -8.70 -17.86
N ASN A 176 6.22 -9.09 -19.09
CA ASN A 176 6.75 -10.30 -19.71
C ASN A 176 8.28 -10.26 -19.78
N ARG A 177 8.87 -9.10 -20.11
CA ARG A 177 10.33 -8.96 -20.11
C ARG A 177 10.91 -9.13 -18.69
N THR A 178 10.28 -8.55 -17.68
CA THR A 178 10.81 -8.57 -16.31
C THR A 178 10.65 -9.92 -15.60
N PHE A 179 9.53 -10.61 -15.80
CA PHE A 179 9.17 -11.83 -15.10
C PHE A 179 9.44 -13.12 -15.88
N GLY A 180 9.86 -13.00 -17.14
CA GLY A 180 10.08 -14.09 -18.10
C GLY A 180 9.00 -14.08 -19.19
N GLU A 181 9.39 -14.40 -20.44
CA GLU A 181 8.58 -14.16 -21.65
C GLU A 181 7.28 -15.00 -21.76
N ALA A 182 6.93 -15.81 -20.75
CA ALA A 182 5.68 -16.55 -20.74
C ALA A 182 4.53 -15.65 -20.24
N GLU A 183 3.59 -15.32 -21.13
CA GLU A 183 2.36 -14.55 -20.86
C GLU A 183 1.53 -15.13 -19.68
N GLU A 184 1.72 -16.40 -19.35
CA GLU A 184 1.00 -17.06 -18.24
C GLU A 184 1.48 -16.61 -16.85
N THR A 185 2.61 -15.90 -16.74
CA THR A 185 3.16 -15.52 -15.43
C THR A 185 2.38 -14.37 -14.79
N ILE A 186 2.03 -13.34 -15.58
CA ILE A 186 1.26 -12.18 -15.11
C ILE A 186 0.30 -11.75 -16.22
N ARG A 187 -0.98 -11.56 -15.86
CA ARG A 187 -2.03 -11.13 -16.80
C ARG A 187 -2.40 -9.66 -16.59
N VAL A 188 -2.35 -8.85 -17.64
CA VAL A 188 -2.83 -7.46 -17.60
C VAL A 188 -4.10 -7.36 -18.43
N PHE A 189 -5.17 -6.81 -17.86
CA PHE A 189 -6.46 -6.69 -18.56
C PHE A 189 -7.29 -5.52 -18.07
N GLU A 190 -8.24 -5.07 -18.90
CA GLU A 190 -9.19 -4.01 -18.56
C GLU A 190 -10.24 -4.50 -17.55
N SER A 191 -10.65 -3.64 -16.61
CA SER A 191 -11.71 -3.93 -15.66
C SER A 191 -12.56 -2.70 -15.39
N ASP A 192 -13.86 -2.91 -15.48
CA ASP A 192 -14.84 -1.97 -14.97
C ASP A 192 -14.99 -2.14 -13.45
N GLY A 193 -15.29 -1.04 -12.74
CA GLY A 193 -15.63 -1.08 -11.31
C GLY A 193 -14.47 -1.04 -10.32
N ILE A 194 -13.26 -0.66 -10.74
CA ILE A 194 -12.17 -0.28 -9.83
C ILE A 194 -12.10 1.25 -9.68
N VAL A 195 -11.90 1.73 -8.45
CA VAL A 195 -11.83 3.19 -8.16
C VAL A 195 -10.49 3.78 -8.59
N ALA A 196 -9.40 3.02 -8.41
CA ALA A 196 -8.06 3.43 -8.83
C ALA A 196 -7.86 3.21 -10.34
N ASP A 197 -6.86 3.87 -10.92
CA ASP A 197 -6.53 3.71 -12.35
C ASP A 197 -6.05 2.28 -12.67
N ALA A 198 -5.47 1.58 -11.67
CA ALA A 198 -5.16 0.16 -11.74
C ALA A 198 -5.28 -0.52 -10.38
N ALA A 199 -5.30 -1.85 -10.36
CA ALA A 199 -5.22 -2.66 -9.15
C ALA A 199 -4.52 -4.01 -9.39
N ALA A 200 -3.51 -4.34 -8.57
CA ALA A 200 -2.89 -5.65 -8.58
C ALA A 200 -3.73 -6.74 -7.87
N GLY A 201 -3.72 -7.93 -8.45
CA GLY A 201 -4.19 -9.18 -7.88
C GLY A 201 -3.04 -10.13 -7.55
N ALA A 202 -3.33 -11.43 -7.50
CA ALA A 202 -2.32 -12.44 -7.17
C ALA A 202 -1.29 -12.64 -8.30
N ASP A 203 -1.79 -12.66 -9.53
CA ASP A 203 -1.08 -12.96 -10.78
C ASP A 203 -1.53 -12.01 -11.90
N TYR A 204 -2.18 -10.89 -11.57
CA TYR A 204 -2.75 -9.99 -12.56
C TYR A 204 -2.70 -8.53 -12.15
N ILE A 205 -2.83 -7.64 -13.15
CA ILE A 205 -3.07 -6.21 -12.96
C ILE A 205 -4.31 -5.83 -13.78
N LYS A 206 -5.29 -5.24 -13.09
CA LYS A 206 -6.48 -4.66 -13.73
C LYS A 206 -6.22 -3.20 -14.05
N ILE A 207 -6.49 -2.79 -15.28
CA ILE A 207 -6.47 -1.38 -15.72
C ILE A 207 -7.91 -0.89 -15.82
N ARG A 208 -8.21 0.31 -15.31
CA ARG A 208 -9.56 0.87 -15.39
C ARG A 208 -9.88 1.21 -16.84
N SER A 209 -10.97 0.67 -17.38
CA SER A 209 -11.27 0.73 -18.83
C SER A 209 -11.50 2.14 -19.36
N ASP A 210 -11.98 3.07 -18.51
CA ASP A 210 -12.26 4.46 -18.86
C ASP A 210 -11.10 5.43 -18.53
N ALA A 211 -9.98 4.93 -18.03
CA ALA A 211 -8.82 5.76 -17.70
C ALA A 211 -7.97 6.05 -18.94
N MET A 212 -7.44 7.28 -18.98
CA MET A 212 -6.41 7.69 -19.93
C MET A 212 -5.06 7.78 -19.23
N PHE A 213 -4.01 7.38 -19.95
CA PHE A 213 -2.65 7.26 -19.43
C PHE A 213 -1.66 8.00 -20.33
N ASN A 214 -0.50 8.36 -19.77
CA ASN A 214 0.70 8.68 -20.54
C ASN A 214 1.78 7.61 -20.27
N GLU A 215 2.93 7.69 -20.93
CA GLU A 215 3.99 6.69 -20.76
C GLU A 215 4.54 6.63 -19.33
N ARG A 216 4.59 7.78 -18.64
CA ARG A 216 5.01 7.87 -17.23
C ARG A 216 4.04 7.15 -16.31
N ASP A 217 2.74 7.27 -16.55
CA ASP A 217 1.72 6.54 -15.79
C ASP A 217 1.92 5.03 -15.95
N VAL A 218 2.11 4.54 -17.17
CA VAL A 218 2.36 3.12 -17.43
C VAL A 218 3.66 2.66 -16.75
N ARG A 219 4.70 3.49 -16.75
CA ARG A 219 5.95 3.20 -16.03
C ARG A 219 5.75 3.16 -14.51
N ALA A 220 4.96 4.07 -13.95
CA ALA A 220 4.63 4.04 -12.53
C ALA A 220 3.85 2.77 -12.16
N LEU A 221 2.90 2.33 -13.00
CA LEU A 221 2.17 1.07 -12.80
C LEU A 221 3.09 -0.15 -12.86
N GLU A 222 3.99 -0.21 -13.84
CA GLU A 222 4.99 -1.27 -13.95
C GLU A 222 5.80 -1.42 -12.67
N VAL A 223 6.30 -0.30 -12.13
CA VAL A 223 7.12 -0.29 -10.92
C VAL A 223 6.30 -0.60 -9.67
N HIS A 224 5.18 0.09 -9.48
CA HIS A 224 4.37 0.01 -8.27
C HIS A 224 3.57 -1.30 -8.19
N GLU A 225 2.73 -1.55 -9.18
CA GLU A 225 1.84 -2.70 -9.21
C GLU A 225 2.58 -3.97 -9.65
N GLY A 226 3.44 -3.86 -10.66
CA GLY A 226 4.18 -5.00 -11.21
C GLY A 226 5.34 -5.45 -10.32
N LEU A 227 6.39 -4.63 -10.20
CA LEU A 227 7.65 -5.04 -9.55
C LEU A 227 7.52 -5.23 -8.04
N VAL A 228 6.62 -4.49 -7.39
CA VAL A 228 6.36 -4.63 -5.95
C VAL A 228 5.14 -5.50 -5.70
N HIS A 229 3.93 -5.06 -6.02
CA HIS A 229 2.74 -5.80 -5.56
C HIS A 229 2.61 -7.20 -6.15
N VAL A 230 2.71 -7.36 -7.47
CA VAL A 230 2.67 -8.68 -8.11
C VAL A 230 3.96 -9.44 -7.84
N GLY A 231 5.13 -8.81 -7.99
CA GLY A 231 6.42 -9.47 -7.81
C GLY A 231 6.62 -10.09 -6.44
N THR A 232 6.25 -9.37 -5.36
CA THR A 232 6.30 -9.95 -4.01
C THR A 232 5.24 -11.02 -3.80
N THR A 233 4.06 -10.91 -4.41
CA THR A 233 3.04 -11.98 -4.34
C THR A 233 3.56 -13.27 -4.98
N LEU A 234 4.17 -13.19 -6.17
CA LEU A 234 4.78 -14.33 -6.85
C LEU A 234 5.92 -14.94 -6.03
N ASN A 235 6.78 -14.11 -5.42
CA ASN A 235 7.81 -14.63 -4.51
C ASN A 235 7.20 -15.35 -3.31
N GLY A 236 6.16 -14.79 -2.71
CA GLY A 236 5.43 -15.41 -1.59
C GLY A 236 4.76 -16.74 -1.98
N GLN A 237 4.21 -16.84 -3.19
CA GLN A 237 3.64 -18.09 -3.72
C GLN A 237 4.72 -19.15 -4.02
N ASN A 238 5.92 -18.71 -4.41
CA ASN A 238 7.07 -19.59 -4.64
C ASN A 238 7.76 -20.05 -3.36
N GLN A 239 7.31 -19.61 -2.17
CA GLN A 239 7.87 -20.09 -0.91
C GLN A 239 7.47 -21.55 -0.68
N PRO A 240 8.45 -22.47 -0.51
CA PRO A 240 8.15 -23.89 -0.38
C PRO A 240 7.44 -24.24 0.94
N ILE A 241 7.66 -23.44 1.99
CA ILE A 241 7.15 -23.72 3.34
C ILE A 241 6.23 -22.60 3.82
N CYS A 242 6.75 -21.37 3.89
CA CYS A 242 6.04 -20.19 4.39
C CYS A 242 5.12 -19.54 3.33
N THR A 243 4.15 -20.30 2.79
CA THR A 243 3.18 -19.83 1.78
C THR A 243 2.32 -18.64 2.20
N PHE A 244 2.19 -18.36 3.51
CA PHE A 244 1.46 -17.22 4.07
C PHE A 244 2.06 -15.90 3.59
N LEU A 245 3.35 -15.90 3.19
CA LEU A 245 4.02 -14.75 2.59
C LEU A 245 3.41 -14.33 1.24
N SER A 246 2.52 -15.13 0.65
CA SER A 246 1.71 -14.71 -0.51
C SER A 246 0.56 -13.76 -0.15
N LYS A 247 0.24 -13.59 1.14
CA LYS A 247 -0.92 -12.81 1.61
C LYS A 247 -0.47 -11.64 2.46
N GLY A 248 -0.97 -10.46 2.12
CA GLY A 248 -0.62 -9.23 2.82
C GLY A 248 -1.64 -8.84 3.88
N PRO A 249 -1.38 -9.07 5.19
CA PRO A 249 -2.17 -8.47 6.24
C PRO A 249 -1.94 -6.94 6.31
N PRO A 250 -2.74 -6.18 7.08
CA PRO A 250 -2.57 -4.74 7.27
C PRO A 250 -1.14 -4.28 7.59
N SER A 251 -0.41 -4.96 8.49
CA SER A 251 0.99 -4.61 8.81
C SER A 251 1.92 -4.67 7.60
N SER A 252 1.81 -5.72 6.79
CA SER A 252 2.58 -5.83 5.55
C SER A 252 2.19 -4.76 4.53
N THR A 253 0.94 -4.25 4.55
CA THR A 253 0.48 -3.21 3.61
C THR A 253 1.35 -1.97 3.76
N VAL A 254 1.68 -1.55 4.99
CA VAL A 254 2.59 -0.42 5.23
C VAL A 254 3.95 -0.66 4.58
N THR A 255 4.53 -1.84 4.76
CA THR A 255 5.82 -2.19 4.13
C THR A 255 5.74 -2.21 2.61
N GLN A 256 4.68 -2.80 2.04
CA GLN A 256 4.51 -2.96 0.59
C GLN A 256 4.27 -1.62 -0.12
N GLU A 257 3.37 -0.78 0.41
CA GLU A 257 3.12 0.55 -0.15
C GLU A 257 4.38 1.42 -0.04
N GLY A 258 5.10 1.33 1.09
CA GLY A 258 6.37 2.01 1.27
C GLY A 258 7.45 1.60 0.28
N LEU A 259 7.59 0.29 0.05
CA LEU A 259 8.51 -0.26 -0.93
C LEU A 259 8.14 0.16 -2.36
N ALA A 260 6.84 0.23 -2.67
CA ALA A 260 6.34 0.70 -3.95
C ALA A 260 6.65 2.18 -4.20
N ILE A 261 6.46 3.06 -3.20
CA ILE A 261 6.84 4.48 -3.31
C ILE A 261 8.35 4.65 -3.43
N LEU A 262 9.13 3.92 -2.62
CA LEU A 262 10.60 3.96 -2.73
C LEU A 262 11.04 3.57 -4.14
N MET A 263 10.48 2.48 -4.68
CA MET A 263 10.74 2.00 -6.04
C MET A 263 10.33 3.02 -7.11
N GLU A 264 9.19 3.70 -6.96
CA GLU A 264 8.80 4.80 -7.86
C GLU A 264 9.87 5.92 -7.88
N ILE A 265 10.43 6.28 -6.71
CA ILE A 265 11.42 7.35 -6.57
C ILE A 265 12.78 6.94 -7.16
N ILE A 266 13.35 5.82 -6.71
CA ILE A 266 14.69 5.38 -7.15
C ILE A 266 14.68 4.86 -8.60
N GLY A 267 13.52 4.43 -9.08
CA GLY A 267 13.30 4.06 -10.49
C GLY A 267 12.99 5.25 -11.40
N PHE A 268 12.99 6.48 -10.86
CA PHE A 268 12.63 7.73 -11.56
C PHE A 268 11.28 7.62 -12.31
N ALA A 269 10.33 6.91 -11.71
CA ALA A 269 8.97 6.75 -12.22
C ALA A 269 7.97 7.67 -11.51
N SER A 270 8.34 8.24 -10.36
CA SER A 270 7.56 9.26 -9.66
C SER A 270 7.80 10.66 -10.23
N TYR A 271 6.83 11.56 -10.05
CA TYR A 271 6.85 12.93 -10.54
C TYR A 271 6.04 13.86 -9.60
N PRO A 272 6.20 15.20 -9.67
CA PRO A 272 5.64 16.10 -8.66
C PRO A 272 4.13 15.98 -8.42
N SER A 273 3.32 15.87 -9.47
CA SER A 273 1.86 15.70 -9.34
C SER A 273 1.49 14.33 -8.74
N ARG A 274 2.28 13.27 -9.02
CA ARG A 274 2.16 11.96 -8.35
C ARG A 274 2.43 12.05 -6.86
N LEU A 275 3.50 12.74 -6.44
CA LEU A 275 3.80 12.95 -5.02
C LEU A 275 2.72 13.81 -4.33
N ARG A 276 2.21 14.83 -5.02
CA ARG A 276 1.10 15.67 -4.54
C ARG A 276 -0.18 14.86 -4.31
N LYS A 277 -0.48 13.88 -5.16
CA LYS A 277 -1.60 12.95 -4.93
C LYS A 277 -1.43 12.16 -3.63
N LEU A 278 -0.20 11.77 -3.26
CA LEU A 278 0.07 11.04 -2.02
C LEU A 278 -0.04 11.94 -0.79
N THR A 279 0.53 13.15 -0.82
CA THR A 279 0.42 14.10 0.30
C THR A 279 -1.01 14.54 0.54
N ASN A 280 -1.78 14.78 -0.53
CA ASN A 280 -3.19 15.13 -0.41
C ASN A 280 -4.04 14.01 0.22
N ARG A 281 -3.69 12.73 0.03
CA ARG A 281 -4.37 11.61 0.71
C ARG A 281 -4.17 11.67 2.22
N THR A 282 -2.93 11.89 2.67
CA THR A 282 -2.64 12.05 4.11
C THR A 282 -3.41 13.23 4.69
N ARG A 283 -3.39 14.38 4.00
CA ARG A 283 -4.12 15.58 4.44
C ARG A 283 -5.63 15.37 4.49
N ALA A 284 -6.20 14.72 3.49
CA ALA A 284 -7.63 14.43 3.44
C ALA A 284 -8.09 13.49 4.57
N ILE A 285 -7.26 12.48 4.91
CA ILE A 285 -7.50 11.62 6.07
C ILE A 285 -7.44 12.42 7.37
N HIS A 286 -6.39 13.24 7.54
CA HIS A 286 -6.27 14.10 8.73
C HIS A 286 -7.47 15.04 8.90
N MET A 287 -7.94 15.67 7.82
CA MET A 287 -9.14 16.50 7.85
C MET A 287 -10.35 15.73 8.38
N ALA A 288 -10.57 14.49 7.91
CA ALA A 288 -11.68 13.67 8.37
C ALA A 288 -11.51 13.18 9.82
N GLU A 289 -10.28 12.92 10.28
CA GLU A 289 -10.00 12.63 11.70
C GLU A 289 -10.33 13.84 12.61
N GLU A 290 -10.12 15.06 12.11
CA GLU A 290 -10.48 16.32 12.78
C GLU A 290 -11.98 16.70 12.62
N GLY A 291 -12.79 15.81 12.03
CA GLY A 291 -14.24 15.98 11.93
C GLY A 291 -14.74 16.65 10.65
N ALA A 292 -13.90 16.81 9.63
CA ALA A 292 -14.37 17.25 8.32
C ALA A 292 -15.27 16.20 7.66
N ASP A 293 -16.36 16.64 7.05
CA ASP A 293 -17.25 15.78 6.28
C ASP A 293 -16.78 15.57 4.83
N PHE A 294 -17.51 14.74 4.09
CA PHE A 294 -17.24 14.41 2.70
C PHE A 294 -17.20 15.63 1.80
N LEU A 295 -18.07 16.63 2.01
CA LEU A 295 -18.10 17.82 1.17
C LEU A 295 -16.87 18.67 1.40
N GLN A 296 -16.44 18.84 2.65
CA GLN A 296 -15.23 19.58 2.97
C GLN A 296 -13.98 18.93 2.39
N VAL A 297 -13.88 17.59 2.45
CA VAL A 297 -12.77 16.85 1.81
C VAL A 297 -12.85 16.94 0.28
N PHE A 298 -14.06 16.85 -0.29
CA PHE A 298 -14.28 17.02 -1.72
C PHE A 298 -13.85 18.42 -2.20
N ASP A 299 -14.25 19.46 -1.48
CA ASP A 299 -13.91 20.86 -1.77
C ASP A 299 -12.41 21.12 -1.62
N PHE A 300 -11.76 20.52 -0.62
CA PHE A 300 -10.30 20.53 -0.53
C PHE A 300 -9.65 20.01 -1.83
N TYR A 301 -10.10 18.88 -2.38
CA TYR A 301 -9.58 18.42 -3.67
C TYR A 301 -9.92 19.37 -4.82
N ARG A 302 -11.07 20.04 -4.81
CA ARG A 302 -11.41 21.06 -5.82
C ARG A 302 -10.45 22.24 -5.76
N GLU A 303 -10.11 22.72 -4.57
CA GLU A 303 -9.12 23.78 -4.33
C GLU A 303 -7.72 23.38 -4.78
N GLN A 304 -7.36 22.10 -4.67
CA GLN A 304 -6.12 21.54 -5.20
C GLN A 304 -6.11 21.41 -6.75
N GLY A 305 -7.16 21.86 -7.44
CA GLY A 305 -7.24 21.90 -8.91
C GLY A 305 -7.79 20.63 -9.55
N PHE A 306 -8.25 19.65 -8.75
CA PHE A 306 -8.82 18.41 -9.29
C PHE A 306 -10.21 18.63 -9.89
N GLY A 307 -10.52 17.94 -10.98
CA GLY A 307 -11.85 17.93 -11.60
C GLY A 307 -12.91 17.31 -10.67
N MET A 308 -14.19 17.66 -10.86
CA MET A 308 -15.29 17.21 -9.97
C MET A 308 -15.34 15.69 -9.79
N SER A 309 -15.20 14.93 -10.87
CA SER A 309 -15.17 13.47 -10.80
C SER A 309 -13.95 12.92 -10.06
N GLU A 310 -12.78 13.56 -10.19
CA GLU A 310 -11.56 13.13 -9.50
C GLU A 310 -11.60 13.51 -8.02
N SER A 311 -12.13 14.70 -7.68
CA SER A 311 -12.38 15.11 -6.30
C SER A 311 -13.34 14.16 -5.58
N TYR A 312 -14.45 13.76 -6.23
CA TYR A 312 -15.35 12.74 -5.67
C TYR A 312 -14.61 11.42 -5.43
N GLY A 313 -13.84 10.95 -6.43
CA GLY A 313 -13.09 9.71 -6.33
C GLY A 313 -12.12 9.73 -5.14
N ASN A 314 -11.39 10.83 -4.94
CA ASN A 314 -10.46 10.96 -3.83
C ASN A 314 -11.17 11.11 -2.47
N ALA A 315 -12.24 11.90 -2.35
CA ALA A 315 -13.04 11.99 -1.13
C ALA A 315 -13.68 10.64 -0.76
N SER A 316 -14.21 9.91 -1.74
CA SER A 316 -14.78 8.57 -1.54
C SER A 316 -13.73 7.57 -1.02
N ARG A 317 -12.45 7.70 -1.39
CA ARG A 317 -11.39 6.86 -0.81
C ARG A 317 -11.23 7.04 0.69
N VAL A 318 -11.48 8.25 1.20
CA VAL A 318 -11.40 8.60 2.62
C VAL A 318 -12.60 8.03 3.38
N PHE A 319 -13.81 8.13 2.84
CA PHE A 319 -15.03 7.75 3.56
C PHE A 319 -15.59 6.36 3.21
N ARG A 320 -15.06 5.64 2.21
CA ARG A 320 -15.52 4.29 1.88
C ARG A 320 -15.42 3.34 3.08
N GLY A 321 -16.49 2.61 3.33
CA GLY A 321 -16.67 1.76 4.52
C GLY A 321 -17.23 2.51 5.73
N SER A 322 -17.28 3.83 5.69
CA SER A 322 -17.84 4.73 6.68
C SER A 322 -19.04 5.50 6.11
N VAL A 323 -19.61 6.40 6.91
CA VAL A 323 -20.61 7.37 6.48
C VAL A 323 -19.93 8.71 6.11
N PRO A 324 -20.55 9.59 5.30
CA PRO A 324 -19.94 10.84 4.81
C PRO A 324 -19.46 11.82 5.88
N ASN A 325 -19.92 11.68 7.12
CA ASN A 325 -19.51 12.50 8.27
C ASN A 325 -18.89 11.65 9.40
N GLY A 326 -18.47 10.43 9.06
CA GLY A 326 -17.86 9.49 9.99
C GLY A 326 -16.33 9.53 9.96
N LEU A 327 -15.70 8.70 10.78
CA LEU A 327 -14.25 8.55 10.79
C LEU A 327 -13.73 7.93 9.48
N PRO A 328 -12.50 8.25 9.04
CA PRO A 328 -11.98 7.84 7.75
C PRO A 328 -11.49 6.38 7.71
N PHE A 329 -11.42 5.85 6.49
CA PHE A 329 -10.63 4.67 6.15
C PHE A 329 -9.16 5.05 5.96
N THR A 330 -8.34 4.81 6.97
CA THR A 330 -6.96 5.30 7.08
C THR A 330 -5.92 4.51 6.31
N LYS A 331 -6.31 3.50 5.49
CA LYS A 331 -5.36 2.68 4.71
C LYS A 331 -4.35 3.51 3.92
N ASP A 332 -4.77 4.61 3.31
CA ASP A 332 -3.88 5.42 2.45
C ASP A 332 -2.78 6.17 3.23
N LEU A 333 -2.76 6.14 4.58
CA LEU A 333 -1.59 6.57 5.35
C LEU A 333 -0.37 5.65 5.15
N SER A 334 -0.63 4.39 4.77
CA SER A 334 0.40 3.36 4.54
C SER A 334 1.47 3.78 3.53
N TYR A 335 1.13 4.64 2.55
CA TYR A 335 2.08 5.09 1.52
C TYR A 335 3.23 5.90 2.13
N LEU A 336 2.91 7.02 2.77
CA LEU A 336 3.91 7.93 3.34
C LEU A 336 4.61 7.28 4.54
N LYS A 337 3.82 6.68 5.45
CA LYS A 337 4.32 5.96 6.63
C LYS A 337 5.30 4.86 6.21
N GLY A 338 4.88 4.03 5.25
CA GLY A 338 5.69 2.94 4.72
C GLY A 338 6.98 3.40 4.08
N PHE A 339 6.92 4.46 3.25
CA PHE A 339 8.10 4.98 2.57
C PHE A 339 9.18 5.38 3.58
N ILE A 340 8.80 6.15 4.61
CA ILE A 340 9.71 6.60 5.67
C ILE A 340 10.31 5.39 6.41
N MET A 341 9.50 4.40 6.78
CA MET A 341 9.97 3.21 7.50
C MET A 341 10.94 2.37 6.65
N VAL A 342 10.59 2.09 5.39
CA VAL A 342 11.42 1.27 4.49
C VAL A 342 12.74 1.99 4.17
N TYR A 343 12.70 3.29 3.87
CA TYR A 343 13.90 4.08 3.60
C TYR A 343 14.86 4.06 4.80
N ASN A 344 14.36 4.37 6.01
CA ASN A 344 15.17 4.36 7.23
C ASN A 344 15.72 2.97 7.55
N TYR A 345 14.93 1.91 7.31
CA TYR A 345 15.40 0.54 7.47
C TYR A 345 16.59 0.23 6.57
N ILE A 346 16.52 0.58 5.27
CA ILE A 346 17.61 0.30 4.34
C ILE A 346 18.85 1.13 4.67
N GLN A 347 18.67 2.42 5.00
CA GLN A 347 19.78 3.28 5.44
C GLN A 347 20.49 2.69 6.67
N LEU A 348 19.73 2.18 7.65
CA LEU A 348 20.29 1.55 8.84
C LEU A 348 20.95 0.20 8.52
N ALA A 349 20.37 -0.60 7.62
CA ALA A 349 20.95 -1.86 7.17
C ALA A 349 22.33 -1.62 6.53
N VAL A 350 22.45 -0.61 5.67
CA VAL A 350 23.74 -0.20 5.07
C VAL A 350 24.72 0.24 6.14
N ARG A 351 24.31 1.13 7.05
CA ARG A 351 25.16 1.64 8.14
C ARG A 351 25.67 0.53 9.06
N LYS A 352 24.87 -0.52 9.28
CA LYS A 352 25.22 -1.68 10.12
C LYS A 352 25.91 -2.81 9.34
N GLY A 353 26.15 -2.65 8.04
CA GLY A 353 26.75 -3.68 7.19
C GLY A 353 25.87 -4.92 6.99
N LYS A 354 24.54 -4.77 7.09
CA LYS A 354 23.53 -5.86 6.99
C LYS A 354 22.80 -5.85 5.64
N LEU A 355 23.54 -5.66 4.56
CA LEU A 355 23.01 -5.48 3.21
C LEU A 355 22.25 -6.72 2.72
N GLU A 356 22.63 -7.91 3.18
CA GLU A 356 22.01 -9.19 2.85
C GLU A 356 20.54 -9.29 3.27
N GLN A 357 20.07 -8.39 4.15
CA GLN A 357 18.68 -8.36 4.62
C GLN A 357 17.77 -7.52 3.75
N VAL A 358 18.34 -6.63 2.92
CA VAL A 358 17.56 -5.70 2.10
C VAL A 358 16.77 -6.43 1.00
N PRO A 359 17.36 -7.38 0.24
CA PRO A 359 16.59 -8.16 -0.72
C PRO A 359 15.44 -8.96 -0.10
N LEU A 360 15.54 -9.33 1.18
CA LEU A 360 14.51 -10.13 1.86
C LEU A 360 13.16 -9.40 1.97
N LEU A 361 13.13 -8.07 1.82
CA LEU A 361 11.88 -7.30 1.70
C LEU A 361 10.99 -7.83 0.56
N PHE A 362 11.59 -8.43 -0.46
CA PHE A 362 10.89 -8.97 -1.62
C PHE A 362 10.54 -10.46 -1.51
N CYS A 363 10.88 -11.18 -0.43
CA CYS A 363 10.56 -12.61 -0.27
C CYS A 363 9.05 -12.92 -0.33
N GLY A 364 8.21 -11.89 -0.14
CA GLY A 364 6.76 -12.00 -0.06
C GLY A 364 6.14 -10.69 0.41
N LYS A 365 4.91 -10.78 0.91
CA LYS A 365 4.22 -9.74 1.68
C LYS A 365 4.79 -9.65 3.09
N THR A 366 6.01 -9.15 3.18
CA THR A 366 6.80 -9.03 4.41
C THR A 366 6.35 -7.82 5.24
N THR A 367 6.66 -7.88 6.54
CA THR A 367 6.44 -6.81 7.50
C THR A 367 7.81 -6.40 8.06
N LEU A 368 8.12 -5.10 8.12
CA LEU A 368 9.45 -4.61 8.54
C LEU A 368 9.88 -5.10 9.92
N GLU A 369 8.94 -5.22 10.85
CA GLU A 369 9.17 -5.70 12.21
C GLU A 369 9.67 -7.15 12.24
N ASP A 370 9.38 -7.94 11.19
CA ASP A 370 9.78 -9.35 11.09
C ASP A 370 11.14 -9.54 10.43
N MET A 371 11.80 -8.51 9.92
CA MET A 371 12.98 -8.71 9.05
C MET A 371 14.10 -9.50 9.71
N ARG A 372 14.27 -9.35 11.03
CA ARG A 372 15.19 -10.18 11.81
C ARG A 372 14.78 -11.65 11.80
N THR A 373 13.51 -11.93 12.08
CA THR A 373 12.96 -13.29 12.08
C THR A 373 13.00 -13.89 10.68
N LEU A 374 12.64 -13.12 9.65
CA LEU A 374 12.68 -13.55 8.26
C LEU A 374 14.10 -13.98 7.86
N ARG A 375 15.13 -13.25 8.29
CA ARG A 375 16.52 -13.66 8.09
C ARG A 375 16.82 -15.02 8.72
N GLN A 376 16.39 -15.24 9.97
CA GLN A 376 16.54 -16.54 10.64
C GLN A 376 15.83 -17.65 9.87
N LEU A 377 14.61 -17.40 9.39
CA LEU A 377 13.86 -18.38 8.60
C LEU A 377 14.56 -18.71 7.27
N VAL A 378 15.29 -17.76 6.68
CA VAL A 378 16.15 -18.02 5.51
C VAL A 378 17.34 -18.89 5.89
N ASP A 379 18.01 -18.59 6.99
CA ASP A 379 19.16 -19.38 7.49
C ASP A 379 18.75 -20.82 7.85
N GLU A 380 17.52 -21.02 8.34
CA GLU A 380 16.92 -22.32 8.65
C GLU A 380 16.36 -23.06 7.41
N GLY A 381 16.38 -22.43 6.23
CA GLY A 381 15.82 -23.01 5.00
C GLY A 381 14.30 -23.08 4.97
N LEU A 382 13.60 -22.37 5.87
CA LEU A 382 12.14 -22.26 5.90
C LEU A 382 11.60 -21.24 4.89
N VAL A 383 12.40 -20.23 4.58
CA VAL A 383 12.13 -19.20 3.57
C VAL A 383 13.26 -19.23 2.54
N VAL A 384 12.90 -19.14 1.26
CA VAL A 384 13.88 -19.00 0.19
C VAL A 384 14.05 -17.53 -0.20
N PRO A 385 15.26 -17.10 -0.62
CA PRO A 385 15.48 -15.77 -1.18
C PRO A 385 14.50 -15.45 -2.34
N PRO A 386 14.20 -14.15 -2.59
CA PRO A 386 13.25 -13.78 -3.63
C PRO A 386 13.79 -14.18 -5.02
N LYS A 387 12.93 -14.80 -5.83
CA LYS A 387 13.23 -15.09 -7.23
C LYS A 387 13.17 -13.82 -8.08
N TYR A 388 12.10 -13.04 -7.89
CA TYR A 388 11.86 -11.80 -8.59
C TYR A 388 12.33 -10.63 -7.73
N LEU A 389 13.42 -9.99 -8.15
CA LEU A 389 13.99 -8.84 -7.48
C LEU A 389 14.12 -7.69 -8.50
N PRO A 390 13.67 -6.46 -8.20
CA PRO A 390 13.88 -5.33 -9.09
C PRO A 390 15.36 -5.02 -9.28
N ASP A 391 15.76 -4.48 -10.44
CA ASP A 391 17.17 -4.27 -10.78
C ASP A 391 17.90 -3.37 -9.78
N GLN A 392 17.20 -2.36 -9.24
CA GLN A 392 17.71 -1.45 -8.20
C GLN A 392 18.10 -2.17 -6.90
N PHE A 393 17.53 -3.35 -6.67
CA PHE A 393 17.81 -4.21 -5.52
C PHE A 393 18.63 -5.46 -5.90
N ARG A 394 18.96 -5.67 -7.18
CA ARG A 394 19.90 -6.72 -7.60
C ARG A 394 21.34 -6.30 -7.42
N ASP A 395 21.67 -5.05 -7.74
CA ASP A 395 23.01 -4.50 -7.56
C ASP A 395 23.17 -3.85 -6.18
N MET A 396 23.64 -4.62 -5.21
CA MET A 396 23.91 -4.13 -3.87
C MET A 396 25.05 -3.11 -3.81
N ASN A 397 25.97 -3.08 -4.78
CA ASN A 397 27.01 -2.07 -4.82
C ASN A 397 26.40 -0.69 -5.13
N ALA A 398 25.55 -0.63 -6.17
CA ALA A 398 24.85 0.59 -6.55
C ALA A 398 23.93 1.10 -5.42
N LEU A 399 23.13 0.21 -4.82
CA LEU A 399 22.25 0.58 -3.71
C LEU A 399 23.04 1.08 -2.50
N SER A 400 24.14 0.41 -2.14
CA SER A 400 24.98 0.83 -1.01
C SER A 400 25.66 2.17 -1.27
N ALA A 401 26.14 2.41 -2.49
CA ALA A 401 26.72 3.70 -2.86
C ALA A 401 25.70 4.83 -2.72
N TRP A 402 24.48 4.64 -3.24
CA TRP A 402 23.39 5.61 -3.12
C TRP A 402 23.04 5.91 -1.66
N MET A 403 22.88 4.86 -0.83
CA MET A 403 22.52 4.99 0.58
C MET A 403 23.63 5.63 1.42
N CYS A 404 24.90 5.29 1.15
CA CYS A 404 26.05 5.94 1.80
C CYS A 404 26.08 7.45 1.48
N PHE A 405 25.85 7.82 0.22
CA PHE A 405 25.82 9.22 -0.19
C PHE A 405 24.65 9.97 0.45
N SER A 406 23.46 9.36 0.43
CA SER A 406 22.26 9.95 1.05
C SER A 406 22.45 10.13 2.56
N ASN A 407 23.05 9.16 3.25
CA ASN A 407 23.33 9.24 4.68
C ASN A 407 24.35 10.33 5.00
N PHE A 408 25.39 10.49 4.17
CA PHE A 408 26.35 11.59 4.29
C PHE A 408 25.66 12.96 4.15
N LEU A 409 24.80 13.14 3.14
CA LEU A 409 24.08 14.39 2.90
C LEU A 409 23.13 14.76 4.05
N ASN A 410 22.52 13.77 4.72
CA ASN A 410 21.63 14.02 5.87
C ASN A 410 22.33 14.63 7.10
N HIS A 411 23.67 14.67 7.13
CA HIS A 411 24.43 15.35 8.19
C HIS A 411 24.70 16.82 7.88
N LEU A 412 24.37 17.27 6.66
CA LEU A 412 24.52 18.66 6.26
C LEU A 412 23.27 19.45 6.63
N SER A 413 23.45 20.65 7.18
CA SER A 413 22.33 21.55 7.50
C SER A 413 21.87 22.26 6.24
N LEU A 414 20.63 21.99 5.82
CA LEU A 414 20.02 22.66 4.68
C LEU A 414 19.92 24.17 4.91
N ASP A 415 19.55 24.64 6.10
CA ASP A 415 19.45 26.08 6.40
C ASP A 415 20.81 26.81 6.21
N ARG A 416 21.92 26.16 6.59
CA ARG A 416 23.27 26.72 6.36
C ARG A 416 23.63 26.71 4.89
N ILE A 417 23.31 25.63 4.18
CA ILE A 417 23.52 25.52 2.74
C ILE A 417 22.70 26.59 2.00
N GLU A 418 21.43 26.78 2.37
CA GLU A 418 20.57 27.81 1.79
C GLU A 418 21.15 29.21 2.01
N ALA A 419 21.68 29.50 3.20
CA ALA A 419 22.38 30.75 3.48
C ALA A 419 23.64 30.93 2.62
N ASP A 420 24.44 29.87 2.40
CA ASP A 420 25.63 29.92 1.56
C ASP A 420 25.29 30.16 0.07
N TYR A 421 24.13 29.66 -0.38
CA TYR A 421 23.68 29.75 -1.77
C TYR A 421 22.64 30.84 -2.04
N SER A 422 22.27 31.65 -1.03
CA SER A 422 21.23 32.69 -1.15
C SER A 422 21.54 33.79 -2.17
N ASN A 423 22.80 33.88 -2.62
CA ASN A 423 23.24 34.85 -3.62
C ASN A 423 23.15 34.31 -5.06
N ILE A 424 22.84 33.03 -5.26
CA ILE A 424 22.73 32.40 -6.58
C ILE A 424 21.40 31.67 -6.83
N LEU A 425 20.56 31.51 -5.81
CA LEU A 425 19.15 31.10 -5.88
C LEU A 425 18.30 32.26 -5.38
#